data_AF-A0A1Q5SRM0-F1
#
_entry.id   AF-A0A1Q5SRM0-F1
#
_cell.length_a   1.000
_cell.length_b   1.000
_cell.length_c   1.000
_cell.angle_alpha   90.00
_cell.angle_beta   90.00
_cell.angle_gamma   90.00
#
_symmetry.space_group_name_H-M   'P 1'
#
loop_
_entity.id
_entity.type
_entity.pdbx_description
1 polymer ?
#
loop_
_entity_poly.entity_id
_entity_poly.type
_entity_poly.pdbx_seq_one_letter_code
_entity_poly.pdbx_strand_id
1 'polypeptide(L)'
;MDLRKIEGTISSLASTYCRPASEVPRLGLHSPYLTLAAIYASSQKHGKAVKFGIMSLESLGFVIKGADIPHISDAPLVVKKWGLMNDAVVGCWMILCYAFRELAPTLASQAEGYARVSYKICVGEDETFDQTYSGLSNRVDGFLTTAK
;
A
#
# COMPACT_ATOMS: atom_id res chain seq x y z
N MET A 1 -2.30 5.22 -21.91
CA MET A 1 -2.27 6.10 -20.73
C MET A 1 -0.82 6.48 -20.44
N ASP A 2 -0.49 7.77 -20.35
CA ASP A 2 0.88 8.23 -20.08
C ASP A 2 1.13 8.32 -18.57
N LEU A 3 1.79 7.30 -18.01
CA LEU A 3 2.08 7.20 -16.58
C LEU A 3 3.04 8.30 -16.10
N ARG A 4 3.97 8.77 -16.95
CA ARG A 4 4.91 9.82 -16.54
C ARG A 4 4.19 11.15 -16.37
N LYS A 5 3.27 11.46 -17.28
CA LYS A 5 2.42 12.65 -17.16
C LYS A 5 1.56 12.59 -15.90
N ILE A 6 0.97 11.44 -15.59
CA ILE A 6 0.18 11.23 -14.36
C ILE A 6 1.06 11.42 -13.11
N GLU A 7 2.24 10.80 -13.06
CA GLU A 7 3.20 10.99 -11.96
C GLU A 7 3.57 12.47 -11.76
N GLY A 8 3.79 13.20 -12.87
CA GLY A 8 4.06 14.63 -12.84
C GLY A 8 2.92 15.43 -12.23
N THR A 9 1.68 15.22 -12.69
CA THR A 9 0.49 15.91 -12.14
C THR A 9 0.31 15.62 -10.65
N ILE A 10 0.46 14.37 -10.23
CA ILE A 10 0.34 14.01 -8.80
C ILE A 10 1.46 14.65 -7.99
N SER A 11 2.68 14.72 -8.52
CA SER A 11 3.81 15.40 -7.85
C SER A 11 3.56 16.90 -7.68
N SER A 12 3.01 17.57 -8.71
CA SER A 12 2.59 18.97 -8.61
C SER A 12 1.50 19.15 -7.55
N LEU A 13 0.49 18.28 -7.50
CA LEU A 13 -0.53 18.31 -6.44
C LEU A 13 0.10 18.08 -5.06
N ALA A 14 1.05 17.15 -4.93
CA ALA A 14 1.71 16.87 -3.66
C ALA A 14 2.49 18.08 -3.13
N SER A 15 3.03 18.92 -4.03
CA SER A 15 3.76 20.14 -3.67
C SER A 15 2.87 21.28 -3.14
N THR A 16 1.55 21.22 -3.31
CA THR A 16 0.64 22.27 -2.79
C THR A 16 0.35 22.12 -1.29
N TYR A 17 0.69 20.98 -0.69
CA TYR A 17 0.48 20.71 0.73
C TYR A 17 1.61 21.30 1.58
N CYS A 18 1.28 22.28 2.43
CA CYS A 18 2.25 22.97 3.27
C CYS A 18 2.67 22.22 4.55
N ARG A 19 1.94 21.18 4.95
CA ARG A 19 2.20 20.39 6.16
C ARG A 19 2.54 18.94 5.83
N PRO A 20 3.35 18.27 6.66
CA PRO A 20 3.65 16.85 6.47
C PRO A 20 2.38 16.01 6.61
N ALA A 21 2.27 14.94 5.82
CA ALA A 21 1.09 14.07 5.81
C ALA A 21 0.86 13.36 7.16
N SER A 22 1.94 13.13 7.92
CA SER A 22 1.91 12.59 9.29
C SER A 22 1.21 13.50 10.30
N GLU A 23 1.07 14.79 10.01
CA GLU A 23 0.31 15.76 10.83
C GLU A 23 -1.07 16.05 10.24
N VAL A 24 -1.15 16.21 8.91
CA VAL A 24 -2.40 16.49 8.19
C VAL A 24 -2.50 15.56 6.98
N PRO A 25 -3.35 14.51 7.04
CA PRO A 25 -3.53 13.58 5.93
C PRO A 25 -3.88 14.28 4.61
N ARG A 26 -3.24 13.86 3.53
CA ARG A 26 -3.37 14.38 2.16
C ARG A 26 -4.29 13.48 1.35
N LEU A 27 -5.57 13.45 1.71
CA LEU A 27 -6.57 12.51 1.18
C LEU A 27 -6.64 12.47 -0.35
N GLY A 28 -6.47 13.63 -1.01
CA GLY A 28 -6.48 13.73 -2.48
C GLY A 28 -5.34 13.00 -3.19
N LEU A 29 -4.29 12.59 -2.47
CA LEU A 29 -3.15 11.84 -3.02
C LEU A 29 -3.30 10.32 -2.85
N HIS A 30 -4.13 9.87 -1.90
CA HIS A 30 -4.22 8.46 -1.54
C HIS A 30 -4.65 7.57 -2.71
N SER A 31 -5.81 7.87 -3.32
CA SER A 31 -6.36 7.10 -4.44
C SER A 31 -5.48 7.14 -5.70
N PRO A 32 -4.93 8.31 -6.13
CA PRO A 32 -3.98 8.36 -7.23
C PRO A 32 -2.71 7.52 -7.00
N TYR A 33 -2.11 7.58 -5.80
CA TYR A 33 -0.95 6.76 -5.48
C TYR A 33 -1.28 5.27 -5.42
N LEU A 34 -2.41 4.90 -4.83
CA LEU A 34 -2.87 3.51 -4.77
C LEU A 34 -3.07 2.94 -6.18
N THR A 35 -3.71 3.71 -7.05
CA THR A 35 -3.95 3.33 -8.44
C THR A 35 -2.63 3.13 -9.21
N LEU A 36 -1.66 4.03 -9.04
CA LEU A 36 -0.32 3.86 -9.63
C LEU A 36 0.38 2.62 -9.07
N ALA A 37 0.27 2.36 -7.77
CA ALA A 37 0.84 1.17 -7.14
C ALA A 37 0.27 -0.11 -7.78
N ALA A 38 -1.06 -0.19 -7.93
CA ALA A 38 -1.72 -1.32 -8.57
C ALA A 38 -1.31 -1.49 -10.04
N ILE A 39 -1.27 -0.41 -10.82
CA ILE A 39 -0.82 -0.46 -12.23
C ILE A 39 0.61 -0.97 -12.34
N TYR A 40 1.51 -0.49 -11.47
CA TYR A 40 2.90 -0.91 -11.49
C TYR A 40 3.08 -2.35 -11.02
N ALA A 41 2.32 -2.81 -10.03
CA ALA A 41 2.30 -4.20 -9.60
C ALA A 41 1.84 -5.12 -10.75
N SER A 42 0.72 -4.80 -11.39
CA SER A 42 0.20 -5.57 -12.54
C SER A 42 1.16 -5.58 -13.72
N SER A 43 1.99 -4.53 -13.87
CA SER A 43 3.01 -4.42 -14.92
C SER A 43 4.37 -5.02 -14.53
N GLN A 44 4.46 -5.78 -13.43
CA GLN A 44 5.70 -6.40 -12.92
C GLN A 44 6.82 -5.39 -12.59
N LYS A 45 6.46 -4.13 -12.35
CA LYS A 45 7.40 -3.05 -11.95
C LYS A 45 7.38 -2.90 -10.43
N HIS A 46 7.75 -3.97 -9.73
CA HIS A 46 7.60 -4.12 -8.28
C HIS A 46 8.22 -2.96 -7.47
N GLY A 47 9.40 -2.46 -7.86
CA GLY A 47 10.04 -1.35 -7.14
C GLY A 47 9.21 -0.05 -7.17
N LYS A 48 8.57 0.24 -8.31
CA LYS A 48 7.63 1.36 -8.40
C LYS A 48 6.32 1.08 -7.66
N ALA A 49 5.84 -0.16 -7.67
CA ALA A 49 4.66 -0.55 -6.91
C ALA A 49 4.87 -0.33 -5.40
N VAL A 50 6.02 -0.76 -4.86
CA VAL A 50 6.41 -0.49 -3.47
C VAL A 50 6.45 1.00 -3.19
N LYS A 51 7.17 1.77 -4.02
CA LYS A 51 7.27 3.23 -3.86
C LYS A 51 5.89 3.90 -3.75
N PHE A 52 5.00 3.64 -4.71
CA PHE A 52 3.68 4.27 -4.73
C PHE A 52 2.73 3.72 -3.67
N GLY A 53 2.83 2.44 -3.30
CA GLY A 53 2.06 1.87 -2.20
C GLY A 53 2.41 2.54 -0.85
N ILE A 54 3.71 2.69 -0.57
CA ILE A 54 4.16 3.40 0.64
C ILE A 54 3.73 4.86 0.61
N MET A 55 3.92 5.57 -0.51
CA MET A 55 3.45 6.96 -0.64
C MET A 55 1.93 7.09 -0.45
N SER A 56 1.15 6.10 -0.87
CA SER A 56 -0.30 6.05 -0.66
C SER A 56 -0.65 5.97 0.83
N LEU A 57 0.01 5.09 1.59
CA LEU A 57 -0.17 4.97 3.04
C LEU A 57 0.33 6.23 3.77
N GLU A 58 1.53 6.72 3.44
CA GLU A 58 2.07 7.94 4.04
C GLU A 58 1.18 9.16 3.80
N SER A 59 0.50 9.24 2.65
CA SER A 59 -0.47 10.30 2.38
C SER A 59 -1.65 10.28 3.35
N LEU A 60 -2.01 9.13 3.92
CA LEU A 60 -3.02 9.01 4.97
C LEU A 60 -2.46 9.28 6.37
N GLY A 61 -1.19 9.63 6.49
CA GLY A 61 -0.52 9.95 7.75
C GLY A 61 0.15 8.76 8.44
N PHE A 62 0.28 7.63 7.76
CA PHE A 62 1.12 6.53 8.24
C PHE A 62 2.58 6.96 8.31
N VAL A 63 3.32 6.42 9.28
CA VAL A 63 4.78 6.52 9.34
C VAL A 63 5.34 5.11 9.29
N ILE A 64 5.98 4.77 8.17
CA ILE A 64 6.49 3.41 7.90
C ILE A 64 8.02 3.47 7.80
N LYS A 65 8.69 2.42 8.28
CA LYS A 65 10.15 2.24 8.20
C LYS A 65 10.47 0.86 7.65
N GLY A 66 11.65 0.71 7.05
CA GLY A 66 12.13 -0.58 6.54
C GLY A 66 11.51 -1.03 5.22
N ALA A 67 10.82 -0.14 4.50
CA ALA A 67 10.21 -0.43 3.19
C ALA A 67 11.11 -0.10 1.99
N ASP A 68 12.33 0.39 2.24
CA ASP A 68 13.25 0.84 1.19
C ASP A 68 13.74 -0.32 0.31
N ILE A 69 13.86 -0.05 -1.01
CA ILE A 69 14.34 -0.98 -2.03
C ILE A 69 15.53 -0.33 -2.78
N PRO A 70 16.68 -1.01 -2.99
CA PRO A 70 16.96 -2.41 -2.64
C PRO A 70 17.02 -2.61 -1.12
N HIS A 71 16.49 -3.75 -0.67
CA HIS A 71 16.37 -4.03 0.75
C HIS A 71 17.75 -4.35 1.35
N ILE A 72 18.16 -3.60 2.38
CA ILE A 72 19.40 -3.89 3.12
C ILE A 72 19.03 -4.90 4.22
N SER A 73 19.67 -6.07 4.15
CA SER A 73 19.15 -7.43 4.39
C SER A 73 18.27 -7.73 5.63
N ASP A 74 18.20 -6.91 6.67
CA ASP A 74 17.55 -7.31 7.94
C ASP A 74 16.62 -6.26 8.58
N ALA A 75 16.37 -5.12 7.93
CA ALA A 75 15.49 -4.12 8.54
C ALA A 75 14.01 -4.57 8.44
N PRO A 76 13.28 -4.81 9.54
CA PRO A 76 11.88 -5.18 9.43
C PRO A 76 11.04 -4.01 8.91
N LEU A 77 9.97 -4.33 8.19
CA LEU A 77 8.90 -3.40 7.87
C LEU A 77 8.17 -3.05 9.17
N VAL A 78 8.19 -1.78 9.56
CA VAL A 78 7.60 -1.31 10.82
C VAL A 78 6.68 -0.12 10.60
N VAL A 79 5.41 -0.27 10.96
CA VAL A 79 4.48 0.85 11.14
C VAL A 79 4.73 1.51 12.50
N LYS A 80 5.36 2.70 12.49
CA LYS A 80 5.62 3.50 13.70
C LYS A 80 4.42 4.33 14.13
N LYS A 81 3.56 4.70 13.18
CA LYS A 81 2.31 5.42 13.41
C LYS A 81 1.29 4.95 12.39
N TRP A 82 0.11 4.57 12.88
CA TRP A 82 -1.07 4.33 12.04
C TRP A 82 -1.66 5.66 11.56
N GLY A 83 -2.03 5.72 10.28
CA GLY A 83 -2.71 6.88 9.70
C GLY A 83 -4.22 6.77 9.76
N LEU A 84 -4.90 7.59 8.96
CA LEU A 84 -6.34 7.47 8.73
C LEU A 84 -6.64 6.12 8.08
N MET A 85 -7.48 5.32 8.73
CA MET A 85 -7.87 4.02 8.20
C MET A 85 -9.08 4.14 7.27
N ASN A 86 -9.03 3.47 6.13
CA ASN A 86 -10.16 3.23 5.23
C ASN A 86 -10.06 1.82 4.64
N ASP A 87 -11.08 1.38 3.93
CA ASP A 87 -11.16 0.09 3.25
C ASP A 87 -10.00 -0.14 2.25
N ALA A 88 -9.60 0.92 1.54
CA ALA A 88 -8.52 0.86 0.57
C ALA A 88 -7.13 0.62 1.18
N VAL A 89 -6.93 0.87 2.48
CA VAL A 89 -5.67 0.56 3.18
C VAL A 89 -5.36 -0.93 3.14
N VAL A 90 -6.37 -1.80 3.26
CA VAL A 90 -6.16 -3.27 3.22
C VAL A 90 -5.61 -3.68 1.86
N GLY A 91 -6.26 -3.25 0.78
CA GLY A 91 -5.79 -3.49 -0.59
C GLY A 91 -4.40 -2.90 -0.86
N CYS A 92 -4.06 -1.76 -0.26
CA CYS A 92 -2.73 -1.17 -0.38
C CYS A 92 -1.63 -2.07 0.24
N TRP A 93 -1.87 -2.59 1.44
CA TRP A 93 -0.95 -3.56 2.06
C TRP A 93 -0.84 -4.86 1.25
N MET A 94 -1.93 -5.31 0.64
CA MET A 94 -1.90 -6.48 -0.24
C MET A 94 -1.11 -6.24 -1.53
N ILE A 95 -1.19 -5.05 -2.14
CA ILE A 95 -0.32 -4.65 -3.26
C ILE A 95 1.15 -4.65 -2.84
N LEU A 96 1.46 -4.16 -1.64
CA LEU A 96 2.80 -4.19 -1.07
C LEU A 96 3.27 -5.63 -0.83
N CYS A 97 2.43 -6.49 -0.27
CA CYS A 97 2.72 -7.92 -0.10
C CYS A 97 3.06 -8.56 -1.46
N TYR A 98 2.23 -8.34 -2.48
CA TYR A 98 2.48 -8.82 -3.83
C TYR A 98 3.83 -8.36 -4.37
N ALA A 99 4.14 -7.06 -4.28
CA ALA A 99 5.38 -6.52 -4.80
C ALA A 99 6.63 -6.95 -4.00
N PHE A 100 6.51 -7.14 -2.69
CA PHE A 100 7.61 -7.60 -1.85
C PHE A 100 7.95 -9.06 -2.07
N ARG A 101 7.03 -9.92 -2.52
CA ARG A 101 7.35 -11.33 -2.80
C ARG A 101 8.51 -11.50 -3.78
N GLU A 102 8.61 -10.60 -4.76
CA GLU A 102 9.68 -10.61 -5.76
C GLU A 102 10.95 -9.90 -5.30
N LEU A 103 10.85 -8.92 -4.39
CA LEU A 103 11.96 -8.03 -4.03
C LEU A 103 12.60 -8.34 -2.68
N ALA A 104 11.79 -8.72 -1.70
CA ALA A 104 12.17 -8.97 -0.31
C ALA A 104 11.08 -9.84 0.35
N PRO A 105 11.09 -11.18 0.16
CA PRO A 105 10.03 -12.07 0.62
C PRO A 105 9.71 -11.96 2.12
N THR A 106 10.69 -11.60 2.95
CA THR A 106 10.52 -11.36 4.39
C THR A 106 9.58 -10.19 4.68
N LEU A 107 9.57 -9.15 3.86
CA LEU A 107 8.67 -8.00 4.00
C LEU A 107 7.25 -8.32 3.51
N ALA A 108 7.09 -9.31 2.62
CA ALA A 108 5.77 -9.68 2.11
C ALA A 108 4.86 -10.22 3.21
N SER A 109 5.38 -11.12 4.06
CA SER A 109 4.62 -11.64 5.20
C SER A 109 4.28 -10.57 6.23
N GLN A 110 5.17 -9.59 6.43
CA GLN A 110 4.91 -8.45 7.31
C GLN A 110 3.83 -7.52 6.74
N ALA A 111 3.87 -7.25 5.43
CA ALA A 111 2.84 -6.47 4.75
C ALA A 111 1.47 -7.15 4.82
N GLU A 112 1.39 -8.47 4.66
CA GLU A 112 0.14 -9.24 4.83
C GLU A 112 -0.36 -9.19 6.28
N GLY A 113 0.55 -9.29 7.26
CA GLY A 113 0.21 -9.09 8.67
C GLY A 113 -0.40 -7.69 8.92
N TYR A 114 0.15 -6.65 8.30
CA TYR A 114 -0.44 -5.31 8.36
C TYR A 114 -1.77 -5.20 7.63
N ALA A 115 -1.96 -5.90 6.50
CA ALA A 115 -3.26 -5.99 5.83
C ALA A 115 -4.33 -6.56 6.78
N ARG A 116 -4.01 -7.65 7.49
CA ARG A 116 -4.92 -8.29 8.46
C ARG A 116 -5.25 -7.38 9.65
N VAL A 117 -4.25 -6.66 10.17
CA VAL A 117 -4.49 -5.67 11.23
C VAL A 117 -5.38 -4.52 10.74
N SER A 118 -5.11 -3.99 9.54
CA SER A 118 -5.94 -2.96 8.93
C SER A 118 -7.37 -3.43 8.70
N TYR A 119 -7.55 -4.67 8.25
CA TYR A 119 -8.87 -5.30 8.09
C TYR A 119 -9.63 -5.35 9.41
N LYS A 120 -8.97 -5.82 10.48
CA LYS A 120 -9.53 -5.85 11.84
C LYS A 120 -9.97 -4.48 12.34
N ILE A 121 -9.20 -3.43 12.03
CA ILE A 121 -9.56 -2.05 12.41
C ILE A 121 -10.79 -1.56 11.64
N CYS A 122 -10.91 -1.90 10.35
CA CYS A 122 -12.03 -1.45 9.50
C CYS A 122 -13.32 -2.23 9.72
N VAL A 123 -13.24 -3.56 9.86
CA VAL A 123 -14.39 -4.46 9.89
C VAL A 123 -14.77 -4.84 11.33
N GLY A 124 -13.81 -4.80 12.25
CA GLY A 124 -13.98 -5.20 13.66
C GLY A 124 -13.63 -6.66 13.95
N GLU A 125 -13.21 -7.43 12.95
CA GLU A 125 -12.90 -8.86 13.00
C GLU A 125 -11.80 -9.21 11.98
N ASP A 126 -11.13 -10.36 12.12
CA ASP A 126 -10.11 -10.85 11.18
C ASP A 126 -10.29 -12.31 10.72
N GLU A 127 -11.37 -12.95 11.17
CA GLU A 127 -11.80 -14.31 10.85
C GLU A 127 -12.22 -14.45 9.39
N THR A 128 -12.80 -13.41 8.79
CA THR A 128 -13.21 -13.41 7.37
C THR A 128 -12.18 -12.75 6.44
N PHE A 129 -11.00 -12.40 6.96
CA PHE A 129 -9.91 -11.84 6.15
C PHE A 129 -9.58 -12.75 4.96
N ASP A 130 -9.32 -14.04 5.19
CA ASP A 130 -8.92 -14.99 4.14
C ASP A 130 -10.06 -15.35 3.17
N GLN A 131 -11.31 -14.98 3.51
CA GLN A 131 -12.48 -15.07 2.63
C GLN A 131 -12.64 -13.83 1.75
N THR A 132 -12.08 -12.70 2.19
CA THR A 132 -12.14 -11.41 1.49
C THR A 132 -10.89 -11.12 0.67
N TYR A 133 -9.71 -11.47 1.20
CA TYR A 133 -8.41 -11.24 0.61
C TYR A 133 -7.59 -12.53 0.59
N SER A 134 -6.83 -12.72 -0.47
CA SER A 134 -5.83 -13.78 -0.56
C SER A 134 -4.69 -13.33 -1.43
N GLY A 135 -3.47 -13.68 -1.02
CA GLY A 135 -2.30 -13.55 -1.86
C GLY A 135 -2.32 -14.44 -3.11
N LEU A 136 -3.28 -15.36 -3.24
CA LEU A 136 -3.51 -16.17 -4.44
C LEU A 136 -4.56 -15.56 -5.38
N SER A 137 -5.10 -14.38 -5.05
CA SER A 137 -6.05 -13.69 -5.92
C SER A 137 -5.41 -13.34 -7.27
N ASN A 138 -6.22 -13.36 -8.33
CA ASN A 138 -5.84 -12.85 -9.65
C ASN A 138 -5.66 -11.31 -9.65
N ARG A 139 -6.10 -10.62 -8.59
CA ARG A 139 -5.94 -9.18 -8.42
C ARG A 139 -4.72 -8.89 -7.55
N VAL A 140 -3.95 -7.87 -7.93
CA VAL A 140 -2.76 -7.44 -7.17
C VAL A 140 -3.08 -6.85 -5.79
N ASP A 141 -4.32 -6.40 -5.58
CA ASP A 141 -4.83 -5.96 -4.28
C ASP A 141 -5.31 -7.12 -3.40
N GLY A 142 -5.12 -8.37 -3.83
CA GLY A 142 -5.48 -9.56 -3.07
C GLY A 142 -6.98 -9.80 -2.96
N PHE A 143 -7.84 -8.90 -3.43
CA PHE A 143 -9.28 -9.00 -3.20
C PHE A 143 -9.87 -10.23 -3.91
N LEU A 144 -10.68 -11.02 -3.21
CA LEU A 144 -11.36 -12.19 -3.75
C LEU A 144 -12.69 -11.76 -4.35
N THR A 145 -12.84 -11.88 -5.67
CA THR A 145 -14.13 -11.65 -6.33
C THR A 145 -15.06 -12.84 -6.11
N THR A 146 -15.60 -12.97 -4.91
CA THR A 146 -16.77 -13.80 -4.62
C THR A 146 -17.51 -13.26 -3.40
N ALA A 147 -18.37 -12.25 -3.62
CA ALA A 147 -19.65 -12.26 -2.92
C ALA A 147 -20.54 -13.23 -3.70
N LYS A 148 -20.84 -14.38 -3.11
CA LYS A 148 -22.06 -15.12 -3.47
C LYS A 148 -23.18 -14.60 -2.59
#